data_AF-A0A353LWF6-F1
#
_entry.id   AF-A0A353LWF6-F1
#
_cell.length_a   1.000
_cell.length_b   1.000
_cell.length_c   1.000
_cell.angle_alpha   90.00
_cell.angle_beta   90.00
_cell.angle_gamma   90.00
#
_symmetry.space_group_name_H-M   'P 1'
#
loop_
_entity.id
_entity.type
_entity.pdbx_description
1 polymer ?
#
loop_
_entity_poly.entity_id
_entity_poly.type
_entity_poly.pdbx_seq_one_letter_code
_entity_poly.pdbx_strand_id
1 'polypeptide(L)'
;MKKWVASPTNGYDRYLYHQGTHYASYTFLGGHLGVEDGQEGARFAVWAPRAQRVSVVGDFNGWDGRKHRLSKMPDSGIWSAFVPGLK
;
A
#
# COMPACT_ATOMS: atom_id res chain seq x y z
N MET A 1 17.74 -15.19 2.44
CA MET A 1 16.72 -15.40 1.38
C MET A 1 16.18 -14.06 0.96
N LYS A 2 16.38 -13.65 -0.29
CA LYS A 2 15.83 -12.40 -0.83
C LYS A 2 14.30 -12.55 -0.94
N LYS A 3 13.55 -11.95 -0.01
CA LYS A 3 12.10 -11.83 -0.13
C LYS A 3 11.80 -10.80 -1.22
N TRP A 4 10.92 -11.19 -2.13
CA TRP A 4 10.43 -10.42 -3.28
C TRP A 4 10.10 -8.97 -2.91
N VAL A 5 10.57 -8.01 -3.71
CA VAL A 5 10.61 -6.56 -3.41
C VAL A 5 9.59 -5.80 -4.27
N ALA A 6 8.45 -6.41 -4.59
CA ALA A 6 7.40 -5.67 -5.28
C ALA A 6 6.85 -4.59 -4.33
N SER A 7 6.71 -3.37 -4.82
CA SER A 7 6.32 -2.24 -3.98
C SER A 7 5.37 -1.32 -4.73
N PRO A 8 4.30 -0.80 -4.09
CA PRO A 8 3.47 0.23 -4.71
C PRO A 8 4.26 1.51 -5.01
N THR A 9 5.40 1.73 -4.34
CA THR A 9 6.28 2.90 -4.58
C THR A 9 7.22 2.71 -5.77
N ASN A 10 7.44 1.49 -6.26
CA ASN A 10 8.26 1.22 -7.44
C ASN A 10 7.47 1.47 -8.73
N GLY A 11 8.00 2.31 -9.62
CA GLY A 11 7.37 2.64 -10.90
C GLY A 11 7.18 1.44 -11.84
N TYR A 12 8.12 0.49 -11.83
CA TYR A 12 8.05 -0.68 -12.70
C TYR A 12 6.93 -1.65 -12.29
N ASP A 13 6.74 -1.85 -10.99
CA ASP A 13 5.66 -2.71 -10.47
C ASP A 13 4.29 -2.12 -10.81
N ARG A 14 4.14 -0.80 -10.69
CA ARG A 14 2.93 -0.08 -11.12
C ARG A 14 2.70 -0.20 -12.62
N TYR A 15 3.75 -0.04 -13.42
CA TYR A 15 3.65 -0.20 -14.88
C TYR A 15 3.14 -1.59 -15.27
N LEU A 16 3.76 -2.66 -14.74
CA LEU A 16 3.33 -4.04 -15.02
C LEU A 16 1.90 -4.30 -14.52
N TYR A 17 1.51 -3.71 -13.38
CA TYR A 17 0.14 -3.81 -12.88
C TYR A 17 -0.86 -3.20 -13.89
N HIS A 18 -0.56 -2.02 -14.45
CA HIS A 18 -1.41 -1.39 -15.46
C HIS A 18 -1.43 -2.12 -16.80
N GLN A 19 -0.35 -2.81 -17.16
CA GLN A 19 -0.32 -3.68 -18.34
C GLN A 19 -1.08 -5.01 -18.11
N GLY A 20 -1.52 -5.30 -16.89
CA GLY A 20 -2.17 -6.56 -16.54
C GLY A 20 -1.21 -7.76 -16.51
N THR A 21 0.10 -7.51 -16.47
CA THR A 21 1.16 -8.54 -16.53
C THR A 21 1.90 -8.71 -15.21
N HIS A 22 1.51 -7.98 -14.16
CA HIS A 22 2.04 -8.19 -12.82
C HIS A 22 1.29 -9.34 -12.10
N TYR A 23 1.61 -10.58 -12.46
CA TYR A 23 0.98 -11.79 -11.90
C TYR A 23 1.14 -11.94 -10.38
N ALA A 24 2.15 -11.31 -9.79
CA ALA A 24 2.41 -11.29 -8.35
C ALA A 24 1.92 -10.01 -7.67
N SER A 25 0.93 -9.29 -8.23
CA SER A 25 0.51 -7.97 -7.70
C SER A 25 -0.06 -8.04 -6.29
N TYR A 26 -0.59 -9.20 -5.90
CA TYR A 26 -1.01 -9.50 -4.53
C TYR A 26 0.11 -9.38 -3.48
N THR A 27 1.37 -9.40 -3.89
CA THR A 27 2.51 -9.26 -2.97
C THR A 27 2.75 -7.83 -2.52
N PHE A 28 2.15 -6.84 -3.19
CA PHE A 28 2.29 -5.43 -2.84
C PHE A 28 0.95 -4.69 -2.71
N LEU A 29 -0.14 -5.19 -3.29
CA LEU A 29 -1.51 -4.75 -3.01
C LEU A 29 -2.09 -5.50 -1.80
N GLY A 30 -3.01 -4.87 -1.06
CA GLY A 30 -3.57 -5.39 0.19
C GLY A 30 -2.85 -4.86 1.42
N GLY A 31 -2.95 -5.57 2.54
CA GLY A 31 -2.26 -5.27 3.79
C GLY A 31 -1.14 -6.26 4.05
N HIS A 32 0.10 -5.78 4.22
CA HIS A 32 1.29 -6.60 4.40
C HIS A 32 2.10 -6.13 5.60
N LEU A 33 2.38 -7.04 6.55
CA LEU A 33 3.30 -6.76 7.64
C LEU A 33 4.73 -6.65 7.10
N GLY A 34 5.50 -5.71 7.63
CA GLY A 34 6.86 -5.45 7.17
C GLY A 34 7.59 -4.45 8.03
N VAL A 35 8.80 -4.13 7.58
CA VAL A 35 9.67 -3.11 8.18
C VAL A 35 9.94 -2.04 7.14
N GLU A 36 9.61 -0.80 7.47
CA GLU A 36 9.91 0.38 6.64
C GLU A 36 10.60 1.44 7.49
N ASP A 37 11.69 1.99 6.98
CA ASP A 37 12.49 3.01 7.68
C ASP A 37 12.84 2.61 9.13
N GLY A 38 13.11 1.32 9.35
CA GLY A 38 13.48 0.76 10.65
C GLY A 38 12.31 0.51 11.61
N GLN A 39 11.06 0.75 11.20
CA GLN A 39 9.87 0.54 12.03
C GLN A 39 9.08 -0.68 11.56
N GLU A 40 8.71 -1.56 12.49
CA GLU A 40 7.74 -2.65 12.23
C GLU A 40 6.33 -2.09 12.10
N GLY A 41 5.52 -2.67 11.22
CA GLY A 41 4.15 -2.23 10.98
C GLY A 41 3.51 -2.92 9.80
N ALA A 42 2.48 -2.29 9.22
CA ALA A 42 1.79 -2.81 8.03
C ALA A 42 1.73 -1.76 6.91
N ARG A 43 2.07 -2.17 5.69
CA ARG A 43 1.80 -1.41 4.47
C ARG A 43 0.42 -1.79 3.95
N PHE A 44 -0.37 -0.78 3.64
CA PHE A 44 -1.63 -0.92 2.91
C PHE A 44 -1.49 -0.35 1.53
N ALA A 45 -1.95 -1.07 0.51
CA ALA A 45 -2.09 -0.54 -0.83
C ALA A 45 -3.36 -1.02 -1.53
N VAL A 46 -4.03 -0.11 -2.26
CA VAL A 46 -5.29 -0.39 -2.96
C VAL A 46 -5.35 0.37 -4.27
N TRP A 47 -5.84 -0.27 -5.32
CA TRP A 47 -6.14 0.41 -6.58
C TRP A 47 -7.52 1.07 -6.51
N ALA A 48 -7.54 2.41 -6.57
CA ALA A 48 -8.76 3.20 -6.51
C ALA A 48 -8.59 4.49 -7.35
N PRO A 49 -8.53 4.39 -8.69
CA PRO A 49 -8.05 5.48 -9.54
C PRO A 49 -8.94 6.73 -9.50
N ARG A 50 -10.25 6.54 -9.28
CA ARG A 50 -11.27 7.59 -9.23
C ARG A 50 -11.58 8.08 -7.82
N ALA A 51 -10.97 7.51 -6.78
CA ALA A 51 -11.18 7.98 -5.41
C ALA A 51 -10.60 9.40 -5.24
N GLN A 52 -11.29 10.23 -4.47
CA GLN A 52 -10.79 11.56 -4.07
C GLN A 52 -9.89 11.45 -2.83
N ARG A 53 -10.18 10.49 -1.95
CA ARG A 53 -9.43 10.22 -0.73
C ARG A 53 -9.58 8.76 -0.34
N VAL A 54 -8.51 8.18 0.17
CA VAL A 54 -8.48 6.83 0.75
C VAL A 54 -7.83 6.90 2.13
N SER A 55 -8.38 6.18 3.10
CA SER A 55 -7.82 6.02 4.44
C SER A 55 -7.95 4.57 4.88
N VAL A 56 -7.05 4.11 5.75
CA VAL A 56 -7.20 2.83 6.44
C VAL A 56 -7.85 3.07 7.81
N VAL A 57 -8.87 2.27 8.12
CA VAL A 57 -9.61 2.33 9.39
C VAL A 57 -9.65 0.96 10.04
N GLY A 58 -9.65 0.94 11.35
CA GLY A 58 -9.74 -0.28 12.16
C GLY A 58 -9.61 0.04 13.64
N ASP A 59 -9.59 -0.99 14.47
CA ASP A 59 -9.57 -0.85 15.93
C ASP A 59 -8.38 0.00 16.41
N PHE A 60 -7.21 -0.15 15.78
CA PHE A 60 -5.98 0.58 16.08
C PHE A 60 -6.09 2.11 15.96
N ASN A 61 -7.11 2.62 15.27
CA ASN A 61 -7.35 4.05 15.12
C ASN A 61 -8.74 4.49 15.60
N GLY A 62 -9.47 3.60 16.28
CA GLY A 62 -10.83 3.85 16.75
C GLY A 62 -11.79 4.10 15.60
N TRP A 63 -11.56 3.44 14.45
CA TRP A 63 -12.34 3.60 13.22
C TRP A 63 -12.39 5.04 12.67
N ASP A 64 -11.42 5.90 13.03
CA ASP A 64 -11.36 7.30 12.61
C ASP A 64 -10.57 7.46 11.29
N GLY A 65 -11.29 7.64 10.19
CA GLY A 65 -10.74 7.81 8.84
C GLY A 65 -9.89 9.07 8.62
N ARG A 66 -9.77 9.97 9.60
CA ARG A 66 -8.89 11.15 9.52
C ARG A 66 -7.44 10.84 9.90
N LYS A 67 -7.20 9.75 10.66
CA LYS A 67 -5.89 9.46 11.28
C LYS A 67 -4.87 8.83 10.32
N HIS A 68 -5.30 7.94 9.42
CA HIS A 68 -4.40 7.17 8.56
C HIS A 68 -4.80 7.28 7.09
N ARG A 69 -4.55 8.45 6.50
CA ARG A 69 -4.81 8.73 5.08
C ARG A 69 -3.73 8.10 4.20
N LEU A 70 -4.14 7.49 3.09
CA LEU A 70 -3.21 6.96 2.08
C LEU A 70 -2.80 8.05 1.09
N SER A 71 -1.58 7.90 0.56
CA SER A 71 -1.06 8.76 -0.51
C SER A 71 -1.28 8.11 -1.86
N LYS A 72 -1.76 8.88 -2.84
CA LYS A 72 -1.89 8.42 -4.22
C LYS A 72 -0.50 8.31 -4.85
N MET A 73 -0.15 7.11 -5.32
CA MET A 73 1.10 6.88 -6.03
C MET A 73 1.03 7.53 -7.42
N PRO A 74 2.14 8.10 -7.93
CA PRO A 74 2.17 8.74 -9.24
C PRO A 74 1.66 7.82 -10.35
N ASP A 75 0.88 8.40 -11.26
CA ASP A 75 0.48 7.83 -12.55
C ASP A 75 -0.07 6.41 -12.52
N SER A 76 -0.75 6.04 -11.43
CA SER A 76 -1.26 4.66 -11.25
C SER A 76 -2.66 4.54 -10.66
N GLY A 77 -3.11 5.54 -9.88
CA GLY A 77 -4.34 5.39 -9.12
C GLY A 77 -4.26 4.35 -7.99
N ILE A 78 -3.07 3.83 -7.70
CA ILE A 78 -2.79 3.04 -6.50
C ILE A 78 -2.59 4.00 -5.34
N TRP A 79 -3.17 3.69 -4.20
CA TRP A 79 -3.02 4.42 -2.95
C TRP A 79 -2.21 3.57 -1.99
N SER A 80 -1.28 4.16 -1.25
CA SER A 80 -0.46 3.43 -0.28
C SER A 80 -0.14 4.25 0.97
N ALA A 81 -0.01 3.57 2.11
CA ALA A 81 0.57 4.09 3.34
C ALA A 81 1.13 2.96 4.21
N PHE A 82 2.17 3.26 4.97
CA PHE A 82 2.67 2.41 6.04
C PHE A 82 2.15 2.91 7.39
N VAL A 83 1.66 2.00 8.22
CA VAL A 83 1.21 2.29 9.58
C VAL A 83 2.15 1.59 10.55
N PRO A 84 3.03 2.32 11.26
CA PRO A 84 3.95 1.73 12.22
C PRO A 84 3.21 1.18 13.44
N GLY A 85 3.77 0.13 14.05
CA GLY A 85 3.27 -0.48 15.28
C GLY A 85 2.12 -1.48 15.14
N LEU A 86 1.62 -1.71 13.93
CA LEU A 86 0.64 -2.78 13.67
C LEU A 86 1.30 -4.16 13.64
N LYS A 87 0.61 -5.16 14.21
CA LYS A 87 1.06 -6.54 14.36
C LYS A 87 -0.04 -7.52 13.97
#